data_AF-A0A4Y9P7K4-F1
#
_entry.id   AF-A0A4Y9P7K4-F1
#
_cell.length_a   1.000
_cell.length_b   1.000
_cell.length_c   1.000
_cell.angle_alpha   90.00
_cell.angle_beta   90.00
_cell.angle_gamma   90.00
#
_symmetry.space_group_name_H-M   'P 1'
#
loop_
_entity.id
_entity.type
_entity.pdbx_description
1 polymer ?
#
loop_
_entity_poly.entity_id
_entity_poly.type
_entity_poly.pdbx_seq_one_letter_code
_entity_poly.pdbx_strand_id
1 'polypeptide(L)'
;MSERDELEETALPAMLVRRSDLPVPLAHPARSFFGGLPKLPPRFDWPIADVTAYKSLETVALTFVAQIDLAEVPGGGWSPLPTRGTLYFFCSSVFVGEGHPPCRVLYSPTDGNAYPDRQPPPDLMPLAGSDGDYQVRWLNPDVDFHSKVEFKYPVSFRQFRDFYFLEDAVGGELMIKELCKALGPGEPQQNDLLQFRRVDNYRKDDDWPFNWLLIACVVRSVLSNIQRDLTDGYYGKPATEEAIAELKRFRTGAIGWLERCRDLTPLDEVDAGTKAAFRSWWFDIVQGYGKLDGQVTTSVGQITEDLGNAINHTIRCMATHDVDAVDDAPLSYVANLVRQNRWMAPTAEEGKRRHFQTAIHQMLGYGSSWQDATEEHLEDILLLQIEGDLAFFNWHSDIGGVLHFWIDPDALAQGDFSQVVATYQCD
;
A
#
# COMPACT_ATOMS: atom_id res chain seq x y z
N MET A 1 -35.65 20.24 -13.31
CA MET A 1 -34.21 20.08 -13.57
C MET A 1 -34.02 18.64 -14.03
N SER A 2 -33.08 18.35 -14.95
CA SER A 2 -32.72 16.95 -15.19
C SER A 2 -31.78 16.45 -14.08
N GLU A 3 -31.71 15.15 -13.84
CA GLU A 3 -30.76 14.54 -12.90
C GLU A 3 -29.31 14.95 -13.18
N ARG A 4 -28.95 15.04 -14.46
CA ARG A 4 -27.65 15.57 -14.89
C ARG A 4 -27.43 17.02 -14.44
N ASP A 5 -28.43 17.87 -14.59
CA ASP A 5 -28.33 19.27 -14.17
C ASP A 5 -28.19 19.39 -12.64
N GLU A 6 -28.88 18.54 -11.88
CA GLU A 6 -28.79 18.49 -10.40
C GLU A 6 -27.39 18.05 -9.93
N LEU A 7 -26.83 16.99 -10.52
CA LEU A 7 -25.47 16.54 -10.24
C LEU A 7 -24.43 17.58 -10.66
N GLU A 8 -24.60 18.21 -11.83
CA GLU A 8 -23.69 19.27 -12.27
C GLU A 8 -23.78 20.53 -11.41
N GLU A 9 -24.93 20.87 -10.82
CA GLU A 9 -25.08 22.03 -9.93
C GLU A 9 -24.43 21.79 -8.56
N THR A 10 -24.49 20.55 -8.07
CA THR A 10 -23.98 20.17 -6.74
C THR A 10 -22.53 19.72 -6.74
N ALA A 11 -21.93 19.45 -7.91
CA ALA A 11 -20.56 18.94 -7.97
C ALA A 11 -19.53 19.85 -7.26
N LEU A 12 -18.68 19.24 -6.44
CA LEU A 12 -17.65 19.94 -5.67
C LEU A 12 -16.31 19.97 -6.42
N PRO A 13 -15.51 21.03 -6.25
CA PRO A 13 -14.14 21.03 -6.74
C PRO A 13 -13.27 20.10 -5.88
N ALA A 14 -12.46 19.26 -6.53
CA ALA A 14 -11.63 18.25 -5.89
C ALA A 14 -10.24 18.14 -6.54
N MET A 15 -9.35 17.42 -5.87
CA MET A 15 -7.95 17.28 -6.26
C MET A 15 -7.57 15.81 -6.34
N LEU A 16 -7.26 15.30 -7.53
CA LEU A 16 -6.60 14.01 -7.67
C LEU A 16 -5.18 14.11 -7.13
N VAL A 17 -4.77 13.15 -6.32
CA VAL A 17 -3.43 13.01 -5.77
C VAL A 17 -2.74 11.85 -6.47
N ARG A 18 -1.91 12.15 -7.47
CA ARG A 18 -1.20 11.13 -8.24
C ARG A 18 0.21 10.96 -7.72
N ARG A 19 0.52 9.76 -7.24
CA ARG A 19 1.88 9.36 -6.86
C ARG A 19 2.76 9.01 -8.06
N SER A 20 4.07 8.96 -7.85
CA SER A 20 5.03 8.40 -8.80
C SER A 20 4.82 6.91 -9.01
N ASP A 21 5.19 6.41 -10.20
CA ASP A 21 5.02 5.00 -10.56
C ASP A 21 5.95 4.08 -9.73
N LEU A 22 7.12 4.56 -9.34
CA LEU A 22 8.07 3.85 -8.48
C LEU A 22 8.43 4.71 -7.28
N PRO A 23 8.85 4.10 -6.16
CA PRO A 23 9.35 4.86 -5.04
C PRO A 23 10.70 5.48 -5.38
N VAL A 24 11.10 6.46 -4.58
CA VAL A 24 12.37 7.17 -4.71
C VAL A 24 13.19 7.04 -3.43
N PRO A 25 14.51 7.25 -3.47
CA PRO A 25 15.34 7.29 -2.27
C PRO A 25 14.79 8.30 -1.24
N LEU A 26 14.98 8.01 0.06
CA LEU A 26 14.47 8.88 1.14
C LEU A 26 14.91 10.34 0.99
N ALA A 27 16.17 10.54 0.59
CA ALA A 27 16.78 11.86 0.36
C ALA A 27 16.18 12.67 -0.82
N HIS A 28 15.28 12.09 -1.62
CA HIS A 28 14.65 12.78 -2.75
C HIS A 28 14.00 14.10 -2.33
N PRO A 29 14.14 15.19 -3.12
CA PRO A 29 13.78 16.55 -2.71
C PRO A 29 12.29 16.88 -2.73
N ALA A 30 11.42 15.92 -3.07
CA ALA A 30 9.96 16.12 -3.10
C ALA A 30 9.43 16.73 -1.79
N ARG A 31 8.51 17.69 -1.92
CA ARG A 31 7.87 18.40 -0.79
C ARG A 31 6.54 17.76 -0.41
N SER A 32 5.80 17.24 -1.39
CA SER A 32 4.63 16.39 -1.17
C SER A 32 4.92 14.95 -1.57
N PHE A 33 4.61 14.01 -0.69
CA PHE A 33 4.82 12.58 -0.91
C PHE A 33 4.00 11.72 0.05
N PHE A 34 3.78 10.48 -0.35
CA PHE A 34 3.29 9.41 0.50
C PHE A 34 4.43 8.53 1.02
N GLY A 35 4.25 7.97 2.22
CA GLY A 35 5.23 7.09 2.89
C GLY A 35 6.60 7.74 3.10
N GLY A 36 7.63 6.94 3.37
CA GLY A 36 8.97 7.44 3.68
C GLY A 36 9.06 8.11 5.05
N LEU A 37 9.96 9.10 5.18
CA LEU A 37 10.18 9.84 6.42
C LEU A 37 9.65 11.26 6.30
N PRO A 38 8.91 11.78 7.30
CA PRO A 38 8.43 13.15 7.26
C PRO A 38 9.56 14.14 7.51
N LYS A 39 9.48 15.30 6.86
CA LYS A 39 10.31 16.47 7.15
C LYS A 39 9.67 17.29 8.27
N LEU A 40 9.51 16.64 9.42
CA LEU A 40 8.69 17.11 10.54
C LEU A 40 9.43 18.19 11.36
N PRO A 41 8.79 19.33 11.69
CA PRO A 41 9.38 20.35 12.55
C PRO A 41 9.84 19.77 13.90
N PRO A 42 11.02 20.17 14.44
CA PRO A 42 11.52 19.65 15.71
C PRO A 42 10.62 19.89 16.92
N ARG A 43 9.73 20.89 16.86
CA ARG A 43 8.79 21.25 17.93
C ARG A 43 7.60 20.30 18.05
N PHE A 44 7.32 19.50 17.03
CA PHE A 44 6.24 18.53 17.09
C PHE A 44 6.76 17.25 17.72
N ASP A 45 5.97 16.63 18.57
CA ASP A 45 6.20 15.26 18.97
C ASP A 45 5.74 14.32 17.86
N TRP A 46 6.33 13.12 17.81
CA TRP A 46 5.79 12.08 16.94
C TRP A 46 4.43 11.65 17.48
N PRO A 47 3.35 11.65 16.69
CA PRO A 47 2.03 11.27 17.18
C PRO A 47 1.98 9.87 17.76
N ILE A 48 1.38 9.74 18.94
CA ILE A 48 1.10 8.47 19.62
C ILE A 48 -0.40 8.31 19.83
N ALA A 49 -0.89 7.08 19.86
CA ALA A 49 -2.27 6.78 20.25
C ALA A 49 -2.36 5.37 20.86
N ASP A 50 -3.45 5.14 21.59
CA ASP A 50 -3.81 3.79 22.01
C ASP A 50 -4.49 3.06 20.84
N VAL A 51 -3.93 1.92 20.43
CA VAL A 51 -4.41 1.07 19.34
C VAL A 51 -4.73 -0.31 19.90
N THR A 52 -5.80 -0.95 19.41
CA THR A 52 -6.15 -2.31 19.82
C THR A 52 -5.56 -3.33 18.85
N ALA A 53 -4.27 -3.65 19.02
CA ALA A 53 -3.64 -4.72 18.26
C ALA A 53 -4.01 -6.07 18.87
N TYR A 54 -4.65 -6.96 18.10
CA TYR A 54 -4.89 -8.36 18.47
C TYR A 54 -5.49 -8.57 19.89
N LYS A 55 -6.43 -7.69 20.30
CA LYS A 55 -7.22 -7.72 21.56
C LYS A 55 -6.55 -7.11 22.81
N SER A 56 -5.34 -6.58 22.74
CA SER A 56 -4.75 -5.74 23.80
C SER A 56 -4.67 -4.29 23.37
N LEU A 57 -4.98 -3.39 24.32
CA LEU A 57 -4.76 -1.96 24.12
C LEU A 57 -3.29 -1.65 24.34
N GLU A 58 -2.64 -1.05 23.36
CA GLU A 58 -1.23 -0.65 23.42
C GLU A 58 -1.07 0.79 22.94
N THR A 59 -0.29 1.59 23.67
CA THR A 59 0.11 2.92 23.20
C THR A 59 1.26 2.77 22.22
N VAL A 60 1.05 3.18 20.98
CA VAL A 60 2.01 3.04 19.89
C VAL A 60 2.26 4.38 19.19
N ALA A 61 3.46 4.54 18.63
CA ALA A 61 3.72 5.59 17.68
C ALA A 61 2.98 5.33 16.36
N LEU A 62 2.25 6.34 15.87
CA LEU A 62 1.44 6.21 14.66
C LEU A 62 2.32 6.14 13.41
N THR A 63 1.86 5.40 12.41
CA THR A 63 2.51 5.28 11.10
C THR A 63 2.40 6.60 10.36
N PHE A 64 3.51 7.07 9.80
CA PHE A 64 3.50 8.23 8.91
C PHE A 64 2.94 7.84 7.53
N VAL A 65 1.90 8.54 7.08
CA VAL A 65 1.16 8.23 5.86
C VAL A 65 1.54 9.17 4.72
N ALA A 66 1.53 10.47 4.97
CA ALA A 66 1.69 11.47 3.92
C ALA A 66 2.23 12.81 4.44
N GLN A 67 2.98 13.49 3.60
CA GLN A 67 3.31 14.90 3.76
C GLN A 67 2.82 15.65 2.52
N ILE A 68 2.07 16.73 2.71
CA ILE A 68 1.51 17.53 1.62
C ILE A 68 1.86 18.99 1.83
N ASP A 69 2.62 19.56 0.90
CA ASP A 69 2.92 20.98 0.87
C ASP A 69 1.81 21.73 0.13
N LEU A 70 1.07 22.57 0.84
CA LEU A 70 -0.11 23.26 0.32
C LEU A 70 0.24 24.28 -0.77
N ALA A 71 1.50 24.69 -0.91
CA ALA A 71 1.92 25.49 -2.06
C ALA A 71 1.93 24.71 -3.39
N GLU A 72 1.94 23.36 -3.34
CA GLU A 72 1.88 22.49 -4.51
C GLU A 72 0.44 22.11 -4.88
N VAL A 73 -0.55 22.37 -4.01
CA VAL A 73 -1.96 22.02 -4.21
C VAL A 73 -2.67 23.17 -4.95
N PRO A 74 -3.11 22.99 -6.22
CA PRO A 74 -3.78 24.04 -6.96
C PRO A 74 -5.18 24.37 -6.40
N GLY A 75 -5.30 25.36 -5.53
CA GLY A 75 -6.58 25.69 -4.88
C GLY A 75 -6.89 27.19 -4.77
N GLY A 76 -6.06 28.05 -5.35
CA GLY A 76 -6.12 29.49 -5.16
C GLY A 76 -7.51 30.08 -5.40
N GLY A 77 -8.15 30.57 -4.32
CA GLY A 77 -9.40 31.33 -4.37
C GLY A 77 -10.69 30.52 -4.15
N TRP A 78 -10.63 29.19 -4.12
CA TRP A 78 -11.82 28.35 -3.87
C TRP A 78 -11.61 27.28 -2.80
N SER A 79 -10.37 26.81 -2.61
CA SER A 79 -10.08 25.78 -1.60
C SER A 79 -10.19 26.37 -0.20
N PRO A 80 -10.80 25.65 0.76
CA PRO A 80 -10.85 26.07 2.16
C PRO A 80 -9.51 25.86 2.89
N LEU A 81 -8.55 25.17 2.25
CA LEU A 81 -7.23 24.91 2.84
C LEU A 81 -6.37 26.19 2.90
N PRO A 82 -5.43 26.27 3.86
CA PRO A 82 -4.39 27.28 3.82
C PRO A 82 -3.64 27.26 2.48
N THR A 83 -3.29 28.44 1.96
CA THR A 83 -2.57 28.55 0.67
C THR A 83 -1.08 28.19 0.76
N ARG A 84 -0.57 28.01 1.98
CA ARG A 84 0.82 27.68 2.30
C ARG A 84 0.92 26.84 3.56
N GLY A 85 2.07 26.22 3.73
CA GLY A 85 2.38 25.34 4.85
C GLY A 85 2.32 23.88 4.44
N THR A 86 2.56 23.00 5.40
CA THR A 86 2.67 21.57 5.19
C THR A 86 1.75 20.83 6.16
N LEU A 87 0.96 19.91 5.61
CA LEU A 87 0.19 18.93 6.38
C LEU A 87 0.99 17.63 6.49
N TYR A 88 0.95 17.02 7.68
CA TYR A 88 1.56 15.72 7.96
C TYR A 88 0.49 14.78 8.50
N PHE A 89 0.28 13.65 7.84
CA PHE A 89 -0.76 12.68 8.15
C PHE A 89 -0.15 11.46 8.83
N PHE A 90 -0.71 11.10 9.98
CA PHE A 90 -0.35 9.91 10.74
C PHE A 90 -1.61 9.11 11.06
N CYS A 91 -1.49 7.78 10.99
CA CYS A 91 -2.59 6.87 11.29
C CYS A 91 -2.07 5.57 11.89
N SER A 92 -2.92 4.83 12.59
CA SER A 92 -2.70 3.41 12.82
C SER A 92 -2.65 2.71 11.45
N SER A 93 -1.70 1.79 11.25
CA SER A 93 -1.71 0.91 10.08
C SER A 93 -2.36 -0.44 10.37
N VAL A 94 -2.87 -0.64 11.60
CA VAL A 94 -3.64 -1.81 12.00
C VAL A 94 -5.12 -1.47 11.83
N PHE A 95 -5.79 -2.09 10.86
CA PHE A 95 -7.19 -1.82 10.54
C PHE A 95 -8.15 -2.97 10.85
N VAL A 96 -7.64 -4.12 11.29
CA VAL A 96 -8.46 -5.31 11.49
C VAL A 96 -9.55 -5.02 12.53
N GLY A 97 -10.80 -4.89 12.08
CA GLY A 97 -11.96 -4.55 12.90
C GLY A 97 -12.08 -3.09 13.31
N GLU A 98 -11.27 -2.18 12.76
CA GLU A 98 -11.29 -0.74 13.07
C GLU A 98 -11.86 0.06 11.89
N GLY A 99 -13.11 0.52 11.99
CA GLY A 99 -13.70 1.47 11.03
C GLY A 99 -13.21 2.91 11.19
N HIS A 100 -12.62 3.24 12.35
CA HIS A 100 -12.14 4.58 12.70
C HIS A 100 -10.73 4.50 13.30
N PRO A 101 -9.70 4.25 12.48
CA PRO A 101 -8.34 4.07 13.00
C PRO A 101 -7.84 5.35 13.68
N PRO A 102 -7.14 5.25 14.83
CA PRO A 102 -6.54 6.42 15.48
C PRO A 102 -5.62 7.18 14.53
N CYS A 103 -5.85 8.49 14.41
CA CYS A 103 -5.09 9.33 13.48
C CYS A 103 -4.70 10.66 14.11
N ARG A 104 -3.70 11.33 13.50
CA ARG A 104 -3.32 12.71 13.80
C ARG A 104 -2.88 13.41 12.52
N VAL A 105 -3.38 14.63 12.33
CA VAL A 105 -2.89 15.53 11.28
C VAL A 105 -2.24 16.75 11.93
N LEU A 106 -1.02 17.06 11.50
CA LEU A 106 -0.27 18.20 11.98
C LEU A 106 -0.13 19.23 10.87
N TYR A 107 -0.27 20.52 11.21
CA TYR A 107 -0.05 21.62 10.28
C TYR A 107 1.16 22.47 10.71
N SER A 108 2.07 22.72 9.78
CA SER A 108 3.13 23.71 9.94
C SER A 108 2.98 24.82 8.89
N PRO A 109 3.11 26.11 9.24
CA PRO A 109 3.09 27.20 8.25
C PRO A 109 4.32 27.24 7.34
N THR A 110 5.31 26.36 7.56
CA THR A 110 6.53 26.25 6.77
C THR A 110 6.35 25.33 5.56
N ASP A 111 7.15 25.57 4.52
CA ASP A 111 7.22 24.71 3.34
C ASP A 111 7.77 23.31 3.69
N GLY A 112 7.40 22.29 2.91
CA GLY A 112 7.61 20.86 3.19
C GLY A 112 9.05 20.39 3.08
N ASN A 113 9.97 21.25 2.64
CA ASN A 113 11.41 20.98 2.63
C ASN A 113 12.19 21.80 3.67
N ALA A 114 11.49 22.48 4.59
CA ALA A 114 12.12 23.34 5.59
C ALA A 114 12.97 22.58 6.63
N TYR A 115 12.75 21.28 6.78
CA TYR A 115 13.39 20.43 7.79
C TYR A 115 14.02 19.18 7.16
N PRO A 116 15.03 18.58 7.80
CA PRO A 116 15.53 17.27 7.39
C PRO A 116 14.50 16.17 7.68
N ASP A 117 14.72 15.00 7.07
CA ASP A 117 13.92 13.81 7.35
C ASP A 117 14.04 13.41 8.83
N ARG A 118 12.91 13.17 9.50
CA ARG A 118 12.86 12.73 10.89
C ARG A 118 12.82 11.22 10.97
N GLN A 119 13.77 10.64 11.70
CA GLN A 119 13.78 9.21 11.99
C GLN A 119 12.55 8.82 12.83
N PRO A 120 11.97 7.63 12.58
CA PRO A 120 10.87 7.14 13.38
C PRO A 120 11.34 6.89 14.83
N PRO A 121 10.45 7.00 15.81
CA PRO A 121 10.79 6.65 17.17
C PRO A 121 11.03 5.13 17.29
N PRO A 122 11.84 4.66 18.27
CA PRO A 122 12.19 3.24 18.39
C PRO A 122 11.00 2.30 18.59
N ASP A 123 9.92 2.81 19.17
CA ASP A 123 8.64 2.14 19.46
C ASP A 123 7.62 2.23 18.31
N LEU A 124 8.04 2.69 17.11
CA LEU A 124 7.19 2.58 15.92
C LEU A 124 6.84 1.11 15.65
N MET A 125 5.54 0.84 15.61
CA MET A 125 5.02 -0.49 15.36
C MET A 125 5.33 -0.96 13.92
N PRO A 126 5.43 -2.27 13.68
CA PRO A 126 5.43 -2.80 12.33
C PRO A 126 4.17 -2.36 11.57
N LEU A 127 4.29 -2.13 10.26
CA LEU A 127 3.18 -1.87 9.37
C LEU A 127 2.19 -3.03 9.41
N ALA A 128 0.90 -2.73 9.57
CA ALA A 128 -0.16 -3.71 9.85
C ALA A 128 -0.03 -4.46 11.19
N GLY A 129 0.85 -4.02 12.10
CA GLY A 129 1.05 -4.66 13.41
C GLY A 129 1.88 -5.94 13.33
N SER A 130 2.08 -6.59 14.49
CA SER A 130 2.88 -7.83 14.61
C SER A 130 2.18 -9.08 14.09
N ASP A 131 0.85 -9.04 14.01
CA ASP A 131 0.00 -10.19 13.71
C ASP A 131 -1.15 -9.82 12.76
N GLY A 132 -1.09 -8.66 12.09
CA GLY A 132 -2.16 -8.25 11.19
C GLY A 132 -2.19 -9.04 9.89
N ASP A 133 -3.38 -9.15 9.31
CA ASP A 133 -3.64 -9.97 8.12
C ASP A 133 -2.80 -9.54 6.90
N TYR A 134 -2.45 -8.24 6.83
CA TYR A 134 -1.74 -7.60 5.71
C TYR A 134 -0.26 -7.32 6.00
N GLN A 135 0.29 -7.82 7.11
CA GLN A 135 1.73 -7.64 7.36
C GLN A 135 2.52 -8.39 6.29
N VAL A 136 3.57 -7.75 5.76
CA VAL A 136 4.54 -8.40 4.88
C VAL A 136 5.35 -9.41 5.69
N ARG A 137 4.85 -10.65 5.78
CA ARG A 137 5.33 -11.67 6.74
C ARG A 137 6.79 -12.08 6.60
N TRP A 138 7.42 -11.77 5.47
CA TRP A 138 8.84 -12.03 5.24
C TRP A 138 9.76 -10.89 5.69
N LEU A 139 9.22 -9.74 6.08
CA LEU A 139 10.01 -8.67 6.68
C LEU A 139 10.10 -8.87 8.18
N ASN A 140 11.33 -8.72 8.69
CA ASN A 140 11.64 -8.77 10.10
C ASN A 140 11.67 -7.34 10.67
N PRO A 141 10.76 -7.01 11.61
CA PRO A 141 10.70 -5.70 12.27
C PRO A 141 11.98 -5.17 12.92
N ASP A 142 12.89 -6.06 13.29
CA ASP A 142 14.12 -5.70 13.99
C ASP A 142 15.25 -5.28 13.06
N VAL A 143 15.17 -5.65 11.77
CA VAL A 143 16.28 -5.46 10.82
C VAL A 143 15.86 -4.84 9.49
N ASP A 144 14.63 -5.06 9.05
CA ASP A 144 14.16 -4.56 7.76
C ASP A 144 13.46 -3.22 7.94
N PHE A 145 14.07 -2.13 7.48
CA PHE A 145 13.52 -0.77 7.64
C PHE A 145 12.07 -0.65 7.11
N HIS A 146 11.79 -1.28 5.97
CA HIS A 146 10.47 -1.24 5.32
C HIS A 146 9.41 -2.13 5.97
N SER A 147 9.73 -2.77 7.10
CA SER A 147 8.72 -3.39 7.98
C SER A 147 7.94 -2.37 8.80
N LYS A 148 8.51 -1.17 9.03
CA LYS A 148 7.96 -0.11 9.89
C LYS A 148 7.71 1.20 9.14
N VAL A 149 8.43 1.43 8.03
CA VAL A 149 8.37 2.67 7.27
C VAL A 149 8.08 2.37 5.80
N GLU A 150 7.02 2.96 5.26
CA GLU A 150 6.67 2.79 3.86
C GLU A 150 7.70 3.39 2.90
N PHE A 151 7.68 2.96 1.65
CA PHE A 151 8.50 3.59 0.62
C PHE A 151 8.03 5.03 0.34
N LYS A 152 8.95 5.90 -0.10
CA LYS A 152 8.64 7.30 -0.43
C LYS A 152 8.14 7.42 -1.87
N TYR A 153 6.94 7.96 -2.04
CA TYR A 153 6.34 8.21 -3.35
C TYR A 153 5.97 9.69 -3.50
N PRO A 154 6.75 10.48 -4.27
CA PRO A 154 6.37 11.85 -4.63
C PRO A 154 4.97 11.92 -5.23
N VAL A 155 4.20 12.94 -4.87
CA VAL A 155 2.85 13.13 -5.40
C VAL A 155 2.73 14.42 -6.23
N SER A 156 1.72 14.45 -7.09
CA SER A 156 1.33 15.59 -7.92
C SER A 156 -0.18 15.74 -7.90
N PHE A 157 -0.66 16.95 -8.18
CA PHE A 157 -2.08 17.29 -8.01
C PHE A 157 -2.73 17.66 -9.35
N ARG A 158 -3.96 17.20 -9.57
CA ARG A 158 -4.81 17.59 -10.70
C ARG A 158 -6.20 17.97 -10.22
N GLN A 159 -6.68 19.13 -10.62
CA GLN A 159 -8.05 19.54 -10.35
C GLN A 159 -9.03 18.68 -11.17
N PHE A 160 -10.14 18.31 -10.55
CA PHE A 160 -11.31 17.74 -11.20
C PHE A 160 -12.57 18.15 -10.44
N ARG A 161 -13.74 17.79 -10.97
CA ARG A 161 -15.01 17.96 -10.25
C ARG A 161 -15.45 16.60 -9.74
N ASP A 162 -15.83 16.59 -8.47
CA ASP A 162 -16.38 15.42 -7.81
C ASP A 162 -17.90 15.52 -7.74
N PHE A 163 -18.58 14.40 -7.97
CA PHE A 163 -20.03 14.28 -7.97
C PHE A 163 -20.46 13.29 -6.90
N TYR A 164 -21.44 13.67 -6.08
CA TYR A 164 -22.02 12.76 -5.11
C TYR A 164 -23.12 11.92 -5.76
N PHE A 165 -22.92 10.61 -5.80
CA PHE A 165 -23.90 9.63 -6.24
C PHE A 165 -23.51 8.26 -5.69
N LEU A 166 -24.49 7.36 -5.58
CA LEU A 166 -24.26 5.97 -5.18
C LEU A 166 -24.08 5.10 -6.43
N GLU A 167 -25.08 4.28 -6.76
CA GLU A 167 -25.09 3.48 -7.98
C GLU A 167 -25.94 4.17 -9.06
N ASP A 168 -25.36 5.15 -9.75
CA ASP A 168 -26.05 5.94 -10.77
C ASP A 168 -25.28 6.04 -12.10
N ALA A 169 -25.99 5.80 -13.21
CA ALA A 169 -25.39 5.80 -14.54
C ALA A 169 -25.05 7.21 -15.03
N VAL A 170 -25.84 8.22 -14.66
CA VAL A 170 -25.62 9.61 -15.11
C VAL A 170 -24.41 10.19 -14.37
N GLY A 171 -24.35 10.05 -13.05
CA GLY A 171 -23.22 10.38 -12.19
C GLY A 171 -21.96 9.63 -12.61
N GLY A 172 -22.08 8.33 -12.91
CA GLY A 172 -20.96 7.54 -13.42
C GLY A 172 -20.39 8.04 -14.74
N GLU A 173 -21.24 8.43 -15.70
CA GLU A 173 -20.81 9.04 -16.97
C GLU A 173 -20.09 10.38 -16.74
N LEU A 174 -20.64 11.23 -15.86
CA LEU A 174 -20.04 12.53 -15.50
C LEU A 174 -18.68 12.35 -14.82
N MET A 175 -18.58 11.40 -13.89
CA MET A 175 -17.34 11.08 -13.17
C MET A 175 -16.26 10.57 -14.14
N ILE A 176 -16.59 9.57 -14.98
CA ILE A 176 -15.67 9.06 -16.00
C ILE A 176 -15.18 10.19 -16.91
N LYS A 177 -16.08 11.09 -17.32
CA LYS A 177 -15.72 12.21 -18.20
C LYS A 177 -14.73 13.17 -17.52
N GLU A 178 -14.94 13.53 -16.26
CA GLU A 178 -14.02 14.41 -15.53
C GLU A 178 -12.69 13.72 -15.20
N LEU A 179 -12.69 12.44 -14.82
CA LEU A 179 -11.46 11.66 -14.63
C LEU A 179 -10.67 11.55 -15.95
N CYS A 180 -11.34 11.21 -17.06
CA CYS A 180 -10.68 11.12 -18.37
C CYS A 180 -10.11 12.46 -18.86
N LYS A 181 -10.73 13.58 -18.47
CA LYS A 181 -10.20 14.92 -18.75
C LYS A 181 -8.95 15.22 -17.92
N ALA A 182 -8.87 14.73 -16.68
CA ALA A 182 -7.73 14.95 -15.80
C ALA A 182 -6.56 13.97 -16.03
N LEU A 183 -6.86 12.71 -16.34
CA LEU A 183 -5.92 11.58 -16.41
C LEU A 183 -5.69 11.07 -17.84
N GLY A 184 -6.51 11.50 -18.81
CA GLY A 184 -6.53 10.95 -20.16
C GLY A 184 -7.49 9.74 -20.28
N PRO A 185 -7.61 9.13 -21.47
CA PRO A 185 -8.60 8.07 -21.73
C PRO A 185 -8.33 6.75 -21.00
N GLY A 186 -7.18 6.61 -20.34
CA GLY A 186 -6.74 5.40 -19.66
C GLY A 186 -6.10 4.38 -20.62
N GLU A 187 -5.34 3.45 -20.04
CA GLU A 187 -4.73 2.32 -20.75
C GLU A 187 -5.67 1.11 -20.80
N PRO A 188 -5.60 0.24 -21.84
CA PRO A 188 -6.41 -0.98 -21.87
C PRO A 188 -6.07 -1.94 -20.73
N GLN A 189 -7.10 -2.56 -20.15
CA GLN A 189 -6.93 -3.54 -19.07
C GLN A 189 -5.98 -4.68 -19.45
N GLN A 190 -5.06 -5.01 -18.53
CA GLN A 190 -4.20 -6.20 -18.62
C GLN A 190 -4.20 -6.94 -17.28
N ASN A 191 -4.48 -8.25 -17.33
CA ASN A 191 -4.70 -9.08 -16.14
C ASN A 191 -3.45 -9.81 -15.63
N ASP A 192 -2.26 -9.48 -16.15
CA ASP A 192 -1.03 -10.08 -15.63
C ASP A 192 -0.56 -9.28 -14.42
N LEU A 193 -0.94 -9.72 -13.23
CA LEU A 193 -0.45 -9.22 -11.95
C LEU A 193 0.37 -10.34 -11.30
N LEU A 194 1.59 -10.03 -10.87
CA LEU A 194 2.53 -11.05 -10.39
C LEU A 194 1.93 -11.88 -9.25
N GLN A 195 1.30 -11.24 -8.27
CA GLN A 195 0.70 -11.92 -7.12
C GLN A 195 -0.45 -12.89 -7.48
N PHE A 196 -1.06 -12.74 -8.66
CA PHE A 196 -2.12 -13.65 -9.14
C PHE A 196 -1.63 -14.69 -10.14
N ARG A 197 -0.32 -14.73 -10.42
CA ARG A 197 0.28 -15.76 -11.28
C ARG A 197 0.20 -17.13 -10.62
N ARG A 198 -0.09 -18.14 -11.42
CA ARG A 198 -0.10 -19.54 -10.98
C ARG A 198 1.30 -20.14 -11.13
N VAL A 199 1.50 -21.31 -10.52
CA VAL A 199 2.75 -22.09 -10.59
C VAL A 199 3.26 -22.26 -12.02
N ASP A 200 2.37 -22.52 -12.99
CA ASP A 200 2.74 -22.72 -14.39
C ASP A 200 3.22 -21.44 -15.10
N ASN A 201 2.79 -20.26 -14.63
CA ASN A 201 3.32 -19.00 -15.12
C ASN A 201 4.79 -18.86 -14.69
N TYR A 202 5.07 -19.07 -13.40
CA TYR A 202 6.44 -19.00 -12.86
C TYR A 202 7.37 -20.10 -13.37
N ARG A 203 6.83 -21.26 -13.76
CA ARG A 203 7.60 -22.34 -14.39
C ARG A 203 8.15 -21.95 -15.76
N LYS A 204 7.42 -21.12 -16.51
CA LYS A 204 7.83 -20.63 -17.83
C LYS A 204 8.65 -19.35 -17.75
N ASP A 205 8.64 -18.71 -16.59
CA ASP A 205 9.33 -17.46 -16.34
C ASP A 205 10.75 -17.74 -15.87
N ASP A 206 11.71 -17.44 -16.74
CA ASP A 206 13.14 -17.62 -16.50
C ASP A 206 13.80 -16.35 -15.94
N ASP A 207 13.07 -15.27 -15.67
CA ASP A 207 13.61 -14.00 -15.18
C ASP A 207 13.89 -14.05 -13.67
N TRP A 208 13.19 -14.87 -12.90
CA TRP A 208 13.37 -15.01 -11.44
C TRP A 208 14.19 -16.25 -11.02
N PRO A 209 14.88 -16.20 -9.86
CA PRO A 209 15.27 -14.99 -9.15
C PRO A 209 16.34 -14.20 -9.92
N PHE A 210 16.36 -12.87 -9.77
CA PHE A 210 17.34 -11.99 -10.42
C PHE A 210 18.37 -11.39 -9.46
N ASN A 211 18.13 -11.41 -8.14
CA ASN A 211 19.11 -11.03 -7.12
C ASN A 211 18.93 -11.83 -5.81
N TRP A 212 19.87 -11.68 -4.89
CA TRP A 212 19.88 -12.38 -3.59
C TRP A 212 18.84 -11.87 -2.59
N LEU A 213 18.41 -10.62 -2.71
CA LEU A 213 17.32 -10.04 -1.91
C LEU A 213 16.01 -10.77 -2.18
N LEU A 214 15.68 -11.01 -3.45
CA LEU A 214 14.48 -11.77 -3.82
C LEU A 214 14.52 -13.20 -3.25
N ILE A 215 15.68 -13.88 -3.34
CA ILE A 215 15.87 -15.20 -2.73
C ILE A 215 15.58 -15.12 -1.22
N ALA A 216 16.18 -14.15 -0.52
CA ALA A 216 16.00 -14.00 0.93
C ALA A 216 14.53 -13.74 1.30
N CYS A 217 13.83 -12.86 0.59
CA CYS A 217 12.41 -12.57 0.82
C CYS A 217 11.54 -13.82 0.63
N VAL A 218 11.73 -14.56 -0.48
CA VAL A 218 10.96 -15.78 -0.78
C VAL A 218 11.24 -16.88 0.25
N VAL A 219 12.48 -17.02 0.71
CA VAL A 219 12.82 -18.03 1.73
C VAL A 219 12.20 -17.66 3.08
N ARG A 220 12.21 -16.38 3.46
CA ARG A 220 11.57 -15.89 4.68
C ARG A 220 10.05 -16.07 4.64
N SER A 221 9.39 -15.84 3.50
CA SER A 221 7.95 -16.09 3.37
C SER A 221 7.62 -17.57 3.54
N VAL A 222 8.39 -18.47 2.93
CA VAL A 222 8.27 -19.93 3.12
C VAL A 222 8.44 -20.31 4.59
N LEU A 223 9.45 -19.77 5.29
CA LEU A 223 9.63 -20.02 6.72
C LEU A 223 8.46 -19.52 7.57
N SER A 224 7.91 -18.35 7.26
CA SER A 224 6.74 -17.81 7.95
C SER A 224 5.54 -18.73 7.79
N ASN A 225 5.27 -19.20 6.57
CA ASN A 225 4.17 -20.12 6.29
C ASN A 225 4.36 -21.45 7.03
N ILE A 226 5.57 -22.01 7.03
CA ILE A 226 5.87 -23.24 7.79
C ILE A 226 5.65 -23.04 9.29
N GLN A 227 6.08 -21.90 9.84
CA GLN A 227 5.90 -21.62 11.27
C GLN A 227 4.42 -21.51 11.63
N ARG A 228 3.61 -20.83 10.79
CA ARG A 228 2.16 -20.76 10.94
C ARG A 228 1.53 -22.15 10.92
N ASP A 229 1.83 -22.96 9.91
CA ASP A 229 1.22 -24.30 9.76
C ASP A 229 1.62 -25.27 10.88
N LEU A 230 2.82 -25.12 11.46
CA LEU A 230 3.25 -25.88 12.64
C LEU A 230 2.57 -25.41 13.94
N THR A 231 2.11 -24.16 14.00
CA THR A 231 1.51 -23.56 15.21
C THR A 231 0.00 -23.74 15.24
N ASP A 232 -0.68 -23.36 14.15
CA ASP A 232 -2.14 -23.28 14.09
C ASP A 232 -2.80 -24.55 13.54
N GLY A 233 -2.06 -25.33 12.76
CA GLY A 233 -2.60 -26.49 12.03
C GLY A 233 -3.70 -26.10 11.02
N TYR A 234 -4.59 -27.01 10.66
CA TYR A 234 -5.71 -26.76 9.72
C TYR A 234 -7.03 -26.61 10.47
N TYR A 235 -7.63 -25.41 10.45
CA TYR A 235 -8.83 -25.06 11.22
C TYR A 235 -8.72 -25.47 12.71
N GLY A 236 -7.57 -25.19 13.33
CA GLY A 236 -7.30 -25.53 14.74
C GLY A 236 -7.08 -27.01 15.01
N LYS A 237 -7.03 -27.87 13.98
CA LYS A 237 -6.62 -29.26 14.11
C LYS A 237 -5.10 -29.36 13.95
N PRO A 238 -4.39 -30.03 14.87
CA PRO A 238 -2.95 -30.25 14.71
C PRO A 238 -2.62 -30.93 13.38
N ALA A 239 -1.52 -30.53 12.76
CA ALA A 239 -0.99 -31.18 11.58
C ALA A 239 -0.66 -32.66 11.85
N THR A 240 -0.79 -33.52 10.84
CA THR A 240 -0.43 -34.95 10.92
C THR A 240 1.07 -35.14 11.13
N GLU A 241 1.50 -36.29 11.63
CA GLU A 241 2.94 -36.58 11.80
C GLU A 241 3.68 -36.50 10.46
N GLU A 242 3.05 -36.97 9.38
CA GLU A 242 3.57 -36.87 8.02
C GLU A 242 3.71 -35.41 7.56
N ALA A 243 2.68 -34.58 7.79
CA ALA A 243 2.74 -33.16 7.48
C ALA A 243 3.83 -32.45 8.28
N ILE A 244 3.96 -32.75 9.57
CA ILE A 244 5.01 -32.17 10.43
C ILE A 244 6.40 -32.57 9.94
N ALA A 245 6.61 -33.84 9.56
CA ALA A 245 7.88 -34.30 9.03
C ALA A 245 8.25 -33.56 7.73
N GLU A 246 7.28 -33.39 6.84
CA GLU A 246 7.47 -32.69 5.57
C GLU A 246 7.73 -31.19 5.77
N LEU A 247 6.98 -30.51 6.65
CA LEU A 247 7.22 -29.11 7.02
C LEU A 247 8.61 -28.91 7.62
N LYS A 248 9.10 -29.84 8.45
CA LYS A 248 10.48 -29.81 8.99
C LYS A 248 11.54 -30.00 7.90
N ARG A 249 11.28 -30.83 6.89
CA ARG A 249 12.13 -30.99 5.71
C ARG A 249 12.23 -29.67 4.94
N PHE A 250 11.10 -29.02 4.68
CA PHE A 250 11.05 -27.70 4.03
C PHE A 250 11.81 -26.65 4.83
N ARG A 251 11.59 -26.60 6.16
CA ARG A 251 12.28 -25.66 7.06
C ARG A 251 13.79 -25.80 6.98
N THR A 252 14.30 -27.03 6.94
CA THR A 252 15.74 -27.30 6.84
C THR A 252 16.31 -26.79 5.52
N GLY A 253 15.62 -27.03 4.40
CA GLY A 253 16.02 -26.50 3.09
C GLY A 253 15.98 -24.97 3.03
N ALA A 254 14.93 -24.36 3.60
CA ALA A 254 14.80 -22.91 3.69
C ALA A 254 15.92 -22.26 4.53
N ILE A 255 16.23 -22.82 5.71
CA ILE A 255 17.36 -22.35 6.54
C ILE A 255 18.67 -22.40 5.75
N GLY A 256 18.93 -23.48 5.01
CA GLY A 256 20.13 -23.60 4.20
C GLY A 256 20.25 -22.52 3.11
N TRP A 257 19.14 -22.08 2.51
CA TRP A 257 19.15 -20.95 1.58
C TRP A 257 19.40 -19.62 2.27
N LEU A 258 18.76 -19.37 3.42
CA LEU A 258 18.99 -18.16 4.21
C LEU A 258 20.44 -18.04 4.69
N GLU A 259 21.06 -19.14 5.09
CA GLU A 259 22.47 -19.18 5.45
C GLU A 259 23.37 -18.77 4.28
N ARG A 260 23.08 -19.24 3.06
CA ARG A 260 23.81 -18.80 1.86
C ARG A 260 23.66 -17.30 1.60
N CYS A 261 22.46 -16.75 1.81
CA CYS A 261 22.22 -15.31 1.63
C CYS A 261 23.01 -14.42 2.60
N ARG A 262 23.45 -14.92 3.77
CA ARG A 262 24.07 -14.08 4.81
C ARG A 262 25.38 -13.42 4.38
N ASP A 263 26.16 -14.09 3.55
CA ASP A 263 27.50 -13.65 3.16
C ASP A 263 27.52 -12.95 1.79
N LEU A 264 26.34 -12.69 1.21
CA LEU A 264 26.19 -12.17 -0.15
C LEU A 264 25.58 -10.77 -0.13
N THR A 265 25.95 -9.95 -1.12
CA THR A 265 25.35 -8.63 -1.29
C THR A 265 23.90 -8.81 -1.79
N PRO A 266 22.88 -8.21 -1.13
CA PRO A 266 21.49 -8.47 -1.50
C PRO A 266 21.13 -8.16 -2.96
N LEU A 267 21.72 -7.13 -3.56
CA LEU A 267 21.39 -6.71 -4.93
C LEU A 267 22.30 -7.31 -6.01
N ASP A 268 23.27 -8.15 -5.65
CA ASP A 268 24.09 -8.84 -6.65
C ASP A 268 23.26 -9.84 -7.46
N GLU A 269 23.61 -9.98 -8.74
CA GLU A 269 22.98 -10.95 -9.65
C GLU A 269 23.14 -12.41 -9.15
N VAL A 270 22.18 -13.25 -9.54
CA VAL A 270 22.21 -14.69 -9.26
C VAL A 270 22.69 -15.44 -10.50
N ASP A 271 23.75 -16.23 -10.37
CA ASP A 271 24.27 -17.04 -11.47
C ASP A 271 23.25 -18.10 -11.92
N ALA A 272 23.36 -18.54 -13.18
CA ALA A 272 22.40 -19.47 -13.78
C ALA A 272 22.28 -20.82 -13.04
N GLY A 273 23.37 -21.32 -12.45
CA GLY A 273 23.36 -22.57 -11.68
C GLY A 273 22.58 -22.42 -10.38
N THR A 274 22.85 -21.34 -9.65
CA THR A 274 22.12 -20.99 -8.43
C THR A 274 20.64 -20.73 -8.73
N LYS A 275 20.33 -20.01 -9.81
CA LYS A 275 18.97 -19.73 -10.27
C LYS A 275 18.19 -21.03 -10.50
N ALA A 276 18.77 -21.97 -11.23
CA ALA A 276 18.16 -23.28 -11.49
C ALA A 276 17.95 -24.09 -10.19
N ALA A 277 18.95 -24.10 -9.30
CA ALA A 277 18.86 -24.80 -8.02
C ALA A 277 17.76 -24.21 -7.12
N PHE A 278 17.65 -22.88 -7.05
CA PHE A 278 16.65 -22.19 -6.26
C PHE A 278 15.24 -22.46 -6.78
N ARG A 279 15.03 -22.34 -8.09
CA ARG A 279 13.72 -22.64 -8.72
C ARG A 279 13.33 -24.10 -8.47
N SER A 280 14.27 -25.03 -8.62
CA SER A 280 14.01 -26.45 -8.33
C SER A 280 13.58 -26.67 -6.88
N TRP A 281 14.25 -26.02 -5.92
CA TRP A 281 13.88 -26.07 -4.51
C TRP A 281 12.48 -25.49 -4.28
N TRP A 282 12.19 -24.30 -4.82
CA TRP A 282 10.89 -23.66 -4.65
C TRP A 282 9.74 -24.48 -5.27
N PHE A 283 9.94 -25.12 -6.43
CA PHE A 283 8.94 -26.02 -6.99
C PHE A 283 8.72 -27.28 -6.16
N ASP A 284 9.76 -27.81 -5.47
CA ASP A 284 9.59 -28.90 -4.51
C ASP A 284 8.74 -28.46 -3.31
N ILE A 285 8.94 -27.24 -2.79
CA ILE A 285 8.06 -26.64 -1.76
C ILE A 285 6.60 -26.60 -2.25
N VAL A 286 6.37 -26.05 -3.43
CA VAL A 286 5.01 -25.91 -4.00
C VAL A 286 4.34 -27.27 -4.21
N GLN A 287 5.05 -28.25 -4.80
CA GLN A 287 4.52 -29.60 -4.98
C GLN A 287 4.24 -30.29 -3.65
N GLY A 288 5.12 -30.08 -2.68
CA GLY A 288 4.98 -30.56 -1.32
C GLY A 288 3.73 -30.02 -0.64
N TYR A 289 3.55 -28.70 -0.64
CA TYR A 289 2.34 -28.06 -0.12
C TYR A 289 1.06 -28.51 -0.84
N GLY A 290 1.13 -28.75 -2.16
CA GLY A 290 0.00 -29.33 -2.89
C GLY A 290 -0.42 -30.73 -2.40
N LYS A 291 0.49 -31.51 -1.82
CA LYS A 291 0.17 -32.82 -1.19
C LYS A 291 -0.35 -32.68 0.24
N LEU A 292 -0.06 -31.55 0.89
CA LEU A 292 -0.52 -31.21 2.24
C LEU A 292 -1.86 -30.46 2.22
N ASP A 293 -2.48 -30.28 1.04
CA ASP A 293 -3.77 -29.61 0.91
C ASP A 293 -4.82 -30.24 1.84
N GLY A 294 -5.55 -29.39 2.57
CA GLY A 294 -6.49 -29.81 3.61
C GLY A 294 -5.88 -30.35 4.91
N GLN A 295 -4.55 -30.36 5.05
CA GLN A 295 -3.83 -30.72 6.28
C GLN A 295 -3.11 -29.53 6.93
N VAL A 296 -2.88 -28.46 6.16
CA VAL A 296 -2.24 -27.21 6.60
C VAL A 296 -3.06 -26.01 6.13
N THR A 297 -2.87 -24.84 6.74
CA THR A 297 -3.62 -23.63 6.43
C THR A 297 -3.07 -22.92 5.18
N THR A 298 -1.76 -22.99 4.96
CA THR A 298 -1.14 -22.39 3.76
C THR A 298 -1.53 -23.14 2.49
N SER A 299 -2.11 -22.42 1.53
CA SER A 299 -2.41 -22.93 0.19
C SER A 299 -1.23 -22.73 -0.77
N VAL A 300 -1.20 -23.50 -1.86
CA VAL A 300 -0.26 -23.25 -2.98
C VAL A 300 -0.44 -21.84 -3.56
N GLY A 301 -1.67 -21.31 -3.56
CA GLY A 301 -1.98 -19.96 -4.01
C GLY A 301 -1.22 -18.89 -3.20
N GLN A 302 -1.20 -19.05 -1.88
CA GLN A 302 -0.44 -18.13 -1.00
C GLN A 302 1.05 -18.15 -1.33
N ILE A 303 1.64 -19.32 -1.58
CA ILE A 303 3.07 -19.45 -1.89
C ILE A 303 3.41 -18.74 -3.22
N THR A 304 2.53 -18.83 -4.22
CA THR A 304 2.69 -18.10 -5.48
C THR A 304 2.50 -16.59 -5.32
N GLU A 305 1.55 -16.18 -4.48
CA GLU A 305 1.29 -14.78 -4.16
C GLU A 305 2.50 -14.12 -3.48
N ASP A 306 3.05 -14.80 -2.47
CA ASP A 306 4.25 -14.36 -1.74
C ASP A 306 5.45 -14.15 -2.68
N LEU A 307 5.61 -15.00 -3.71
CA LEU A 307 6.65 -14.81 -4.73
C LEU A 307 6.42 -13.54 -5.55
N GLY A 308 5.19 -13.30 -6.00
CA GLY A 308 4.84 -12.09 -6.74
C GLY A 308 5.06 -10.82 -5.92
N ASN A 309 4.63 -10.83 -4.67
CA ASN A 309 4.84 -9.71 -3.74
C ASN A 309 6.33 -9.50 -3.41
N ALA A 310 7.10 -10.57 -3.25
CA ALA A 310 8.56 -10.48 -3.05
C ALA A 310 9.28 -9.87 -4.25
N ILE A 311 8.84 -10.17 -5.49
CA ILE A 311 9.36 -9.53 -6.71
C ILE A 311 9.06 -8.03 -6.67
N ASN A 312 7.82 -7.62 -6.43
CA ASN A 312 7.43 -6.21 -6.33
C ASN A 312 8.22 -5.47 -5.24
N HIS A 313 8.35 -6.07 -4.05
CA HIS A 313 9.14 -5.51 -2.95
C HIS A 313 10.61 -5.33 -3.33
N THR A 314 11.21 -6.32 -3.99
CA THR A 314 12.61 -6.25 -4.43
C THR A 314 12.84 -5.10 -5.42
N ILE A 315 11.92 -4.90 -6.37
CA ILE A 315 11.97 -3.79 -7.34
C ILE A 315 11.87 -2.44 -6.62
N ARG A 316 10.99 -2.32 -5.61
CA ARG A 316 10.89 -1.10 -4.78
C ARG A 316 12.20 -0.83 -4.04
N CYS A 317 12.81 -1.86 -3.44
CA CYS A 317 14.13 -1.73 -2.80
C CYS A 317 15.19 -1.23 -3.79
N MET A 318 15.26 -1.81 -5.00
CA MET A 318 16.19 -1.38 -6.05
C MET A 318 15.96 0.09 -6.42
N ALA A 319 14.72 0.50 -6.68
CA ALA A 319 14.38 1.89 -7.02
C ALA A 319 14.75 2.91 -5.93
N THR A 320 14.80 2.49 -4.66
CA THR A 320 15.25 3.35 -3.55
C THR A 320 16.73 3.30 -3.24
N HIS A 321 17.47 2.33 -3.81
CA HIS A 321 18.91 2.20 -3.60
C HIS A 321 19.69 3.20 -4.45
N ASP A 322 19.42 3.21 -5.76
CA ASP A 322 19.97 4.16 -6.74
C ASP A 322 19.04 4.25 -7.96
N VAL A 323 19.11 5.35 -8.70
CA VAL A 323 18.30 5.60 -9.92
C VAL A 323 18.56 4.52 -10.98
N ASP A 324 19.81 4.08 -11.10
CA ASP A 324 20.22 3.11 -12.12
C ASP A 324 19.99 1.66 -11.66
N ALA A 325 19.83 1.40 -10.35
CA ALA A 325 19.71 0.04 -9.83
C ALA A 325 18.46 -0.69 -10.32
N VAL A 326 17.39 0.04 -10.70
CA VAL A 326 16.18 -0.57 -11.26
C VAL A 326 16.38 -1.09 -12.69
N ASP A 327 17.39 -0.60 -13.41
CA ASP A 327 17.69 -1.03 -14.79
C ASP A 327 18.24 -2.46 -14.85
N ASP A 328 18.76 -2.96 -13.72
CA ASP A 328 19.21 -4.36 -13.57
C ASP A 328 18.04 -5.32 -13.28
N ALA A 329 16.84 -4.80 -12.96
CA ALA A 329 15.66 -5.65 -12.79
C ALA A 329 15.08 -6.07 -14.15
N PRO A 330 14.46 -7.26 -14.26
CA PRO A 330 13.76 -7.65 -15.48
C PRO A 330 12.70 -6.62 -15.88
N LEU A 331 12.84 -6.06 -17.09
CA LEU A 331 11.96 -5.01 -17.61
C LEU A 331 10.48 -5.40 -17.57
N SER A 332 10.19 -6.70 -17.77
CA SER A 332 8.84 -7.26 -17.69
C SER A 332 8.20 -7.04 -16.32
N TYR A 333 8.96 -7.17 -15.23
CA TYR A 333 8.48 -6.97 -13.86
C TYR A 333 8.38 -5.49 -13.50
N VAL A 334 9.35 -4.67 -13.90
CA VAL A 334 9.30 -3.22 -13.68
C VAL A 334 8.09 -2.63 -14.39
N ALA A 335 7.88 -2.98 -15.66
CA ALA A 335 6.71 -2.54 -16.42
C ALA A 335 5.39 -3.06 -15.81
N ASN A 336 5.39 -4.27 -15.25
CA ASN A 336 4.23 -4.82 -14.53
C ASN A 336 3.86 -3.96 -13.31
N LEU A 337 4.83 -3.65 -12.45
CA LEU A 337 4.63 -2.86 -11.24
C LEU A 337 4.21 -1.42 -11.56
N VAL A 338 4.87 -0.79 -12.54
CA VAL A 338 4.53 0.57 -12.98
C VAL A 338 3.10 0.65 -13.52
N ARG A 339 2.69 -0.34 -14.32
CA ARG A 339 1.36 -0.36 -14.94
C ARG A 339 0.22 -0.40 -13.92
N GLN A 340 0.43 -1.05 -12.77
CA GLN A 340 -0.57 -1.11 -11.70
C GLN A 340 -0.99 0.28 -11.20
N ASN A 341 -0.16 1.31 -11.43
CA ASN A 341 -0.37 2.68 -10.95
C ASN A 341 -0.99 3.59 -12.01
N ARG A 342 -1.19 3.05 -13.22
CA ARG A 342 -1.67 3.82 -14.35
C ARG A 342 -3.18 3.76 -14.41
N TRP A 343 -3.75 4.89 -14.82
CA TRP A 343 -5.17 5.02 -15.07
C TRP A 343 -5.59 4.04 -16.17
N MET A 344 -6.46 3.10 -15.83
CA MET A 344 -7.04 2.14 -16.77
C MET A 344 -8.29 2.74 -17.40
N ALA A 345 -8.56 2.38 -18.66
CA ALA A 345 -9.75 2.83 -19.35
C ALA A 345 -11.01 2.35 -18.61
N PRO A 346 -11.83 3.27 -18.07
CA PRO A 346 -12.96 2.90 -17.24
C PRO A 346 -14.11 2.35 -18.09
N THR A 347 -14.85 1.42 -17.52
CA THR A 347 -16.10 0.90 -18.08
C THR A 347 -17.31 1.65 -17.51
N ALA A 348 -18.43 1.62 -18.22
CA ALA A 348 -19.66 2.25 -17.73
C ALA A 348 -20.14 1.64 -16.38
N GLU A 349 -19.90 0.34 -16.16
CA GLU A 349 -20.27 -0.33 -14.90
C GLU A 349 -19.40 0.14 -13.73
N GLU A 350 -18.10 0.29 -13.96
CA GLU A 350 -17.16 0.87 -12.99
C GLU A 350 -17.56 2.31 -12.65
N GLY A 351 -17.88 3.12 -13.66
CA GLY A 351 -18.38 4.48 -13.45
C GLY A 351 -19.67 4.52 -12.64
N LYS A 352 -20.65 3.67 -12.99
CA LYS A 352 -21.94 3.60 -12.31
C LYS A 352 -21.78 3.35 -10.80
N ARG A 353 -20.84 2.50 -10.42
CA ARG A 353 -20.52 2.18 -9.02
C ARG A 353 -19.48 3.10 -8.41
N ARG A 354 -18.90 4.01 -9.18
CA ARG A 354 -17.76 4.84 -8.78
C ARG A 354 -16.52 4.02 -8.35
N HIS A 355 -16.38 2.80 -8.84
CA HIS A 355 -15.31 1.88 -8.44
C HIS A 355 -14.45 1.55 -9.65
N PHE A 356 -13.18 1.94 -9.61
CA PHE A 356 -12.25 1.82 -10.72
C PHE A 356 -11.13 0.82 -10.40
N GLN A 357 -10.54 0.23 -11.45
CA GLN A 357 -9.40 -0.69 -11.28
C GLN A 357 -8.12 0.01 -10.84
N THR A 358 -8.03 1.31 -11.08
CA THR A 358 -6.92 2.15 -10.61
C THR A 358 -7.38 2.89 -9.38
N ALA A 359 -6.61 2.81 -8.30
CA ALA A 359 -6.85 3.56 -7.08
C ALA A 359 -6.91 5.07 -7.36
N ILE A 360 -7.96 5.72 -6.88
CA ILE A 360 -8.19 7.16 -6.96
C ILE A 360 -7.93 7.77 -5.58
N HIS A 361 -6.72 8.27 -5.39
CA HIS A 361 -6.41 9.10 -4.23
C HIS A 361 -6.84 10.54 -4.48
N GLN A 362 -7.38 11.20 -3.46
CA GLN A 362 -7.90 12.56 -3.63
C GLN A 362 -7.81 13.42 -2.37
N MET A 363 -7.92 14.73 -2.56
CA MET A 363 -8.21 15.71 -1.51
C MET A 363 -9.42 16.53 -1.92
N LEU A 364 -10.22 16.97 -0.95
CA LEU A 364 -11.46 17.71 -1.16
C LEU A 364 -12.47 16.90 -1.99
N GLY A 365 -13.60 17.51 -2.34
CA GLY A 365 -14.70 16.78 -2.97
C GLY A 365 -15.49 15.94 -1.97
N TYR A 366 -16.23 14.96 -2.48
CA TYR A 366 -17.12 14.11 -1.71
C TYR A 366 -16.45 12.86 -1.16
N GLY A 367 -15.42 12.33 -1.82
CA GLY A 367 -14.87 11.03 -1.45
C GLY A 367 -15.38 9.88 -2.32
N SER A 368 -14.87 8.67 -2.14
CA SER A 368 -15.49 7.41 -2.56
C SER A 368 -15.58 6.51 -1.33
N SER A 369 -16.62 5.70 -1.24
CA SER A 369 -16.77 4.78 -0.11
C SER A 369 -17.48 3.51 -0.53
N TRP A 370 -17.17 2.41 0.17
CA TRP A 370 -17.80 1.10 -0.04
C TRP A 370 -19.00 0.90 0.89
N GLN A 371 -19.07 1.68 1.96
CA GLN A 371 -20.13 1.66 2.94
C GLN A 371 -20.60 3.12 3.12
N ASP A 372 -20.72 3.61 4.35
CA ASP A 372 -21.46 4.85 4.60
C ASP A 372 -20.55 6.05 4.97
N ALA A 373 -19.22 5.97 4.80
CA ALA A 373 -18.30 7.00 5.34
C ALA A 373 -18.51 8.37 4.69
N THR A 374 -18.74 8.40 3.39
CA THR A 374 -19.02 9.66 2.66
C THR A 374 -20.40 10.22 2.98
N GLU A 375 -21.35 9.37 3.38
CA GLU A 375 -22.67 9.80 3.87
C GLU A 375 -22.57 10.40 5.27
N GLU A 376 -21.85 9.75 6.17
CA GLU A 376 -21.64 10.21 7.55
C GLU A 376 -20.85 11.53 7.61
N HIS A 377 -19.93 11.73 6.66
CA HIS A 377 -19.06 12.90 6.58
C HIS A 377 -19.42 13.87 5.44
N LEU A 378 -20.67 13.85 4.97
CA LEU A 378 -21.11 14.68 3.83
C LEU A 378 -20.94 16.19 4.07
N GLU A 379 -21.01 16.62 5.33
CA GLU A 379 -20.83 18.03 5.75
C GLU A 379 -19.37 18.38 6.13
N ASP A 380 -18.50 17.37 6.24
CA ASP A 380 -17.09 17.54 6.56
C ASP A 380 -16.23 17.77 5.32
N ILE A 381 -14.99 18.21 5.53
CA ILE A 381 -14.02 18.43 4.47
C ILE A 381 -13.07 17.25 4.40
N LEU A 382 -13.03 16.59 3.24
CA LEU A 382 -12.05 15.54 2.94
C LEU A 382 -10.65 16.15 2.81
N LEU A 383 -9.78 15.97 3.81
CA LEU A 383 -8.39 16.42 3.73
C LEU A 383 -7.55 15.51 2.85
N LEU A 384 -7.77 14.19 2.93
CA LEU A 384 -7.06 13.20 2.13
C LEU A 384 -7.84 11.88 2.10
N GLN A 385 -7.94 11.28 0.93
CA GLN A 385 -8.38 9.92 0.70
C GLN A 385 -7.25 9.13 0.05
N ILE A 386 -7.04 7.91 0.53
CA ILE A 386 -6.13 6.92 -0.03
C ILE A 386 -6.92 5.63 -0.25
N GLU A 387 -7.29 5.35 -1.49
CA GLU A 387 -7.74 4.02 -1.90
C GLU A 387 -6.58 3.02 -1.84
N GLY A 388 -6.91 1.77 -1.51
CA GLY A 388 -5.95 0.69 -1.41
C GLY A 388 -5.45 0.27 -2.78
N ASP A 389 -4.17 -0.05 -2.84
CA ASP A 389 -3.47 -0.26 -4.11
C ASP A 389 -2.36 -1.29 -3.91
N LEU A 390 -2.46 -2.38 -4.66
CA LEU A 390 -1.50 -3.51 -4.66
C LEU A 390 -0.05 -3.07 -4.90
N ALA A 391 0.14 -1.97 -5.62
CA ALA A 391 1.46 -1.47 -5.99
C ALA A 391 1.99 -0.40 -5.04
N PHE A 392 1.25 -0.04 -3.98
CA PHE A 392 1.54 1.10 -3.14
C PHE A 392 1.96 0.74 -1.70
N PHE A 393 1.03 0.78 -0.74
CA PHE A 393 1.25 0.46 0.66
C PHE A 393 0.91 -1.00 0.90
N ASN A 394 1.85 -1.78 1.42
CA ASN A 394 1.60 -3.21 1.59
C ASN A 394 0.58 -3.48 2.71
N TRP A 395 0.48 -2.59 3.69
CA TRP A 395 -0.56 -2.65 4.75
C TRP A 395 -1.93 -2.13 4.28
N HIS A 396 -2.00 -1.53 3.09
CA HIS A 396 -3.21 -1.01 2.47
C HIS A 396 -3.29 -1.44 1.01
N SER A 397 -3.08 -2.73 0.78
CA SER A 397 -3.09 -3.33 -0.56
C SER A 397 -4.46 -3.88 -0.96
N ASP A 398 -5.45 -3.79 -0.08
CA ASP A 398 -6.82 -4.21 -0.36
C ASP A 398 -7.46 -3.25 -1.37
N ILE A 399 -7.76 -3.74 -2.58
CA ILE A 399 -8.32 -2.93 -3.68
C ILE A 399 -9.75 -2.44 -3.31
N GLY A 400 -10.39 -3.04 -2.31
CA GLY A 400 -11.65 -2.56 -1.73
C GLY A 400 -11.47 -1.65 -0.51
N GLY A 401 -10.24 -1.37 -0.09
CA GLY A 401 -9.94 -0.54 1.08
C GLY A 401 -9.94 0.95 0.76
N VAL A 402 -10.52 1.80 1.60
CA VAL A 402 -10.38 3.27 1.49
C VAL A 402 -10.14 3.90 2.85
N LEU A 403 -9.02 4.61 2.98
CA LEU A 403 -8.66 5.41 4.15
C LEU A 403 -8.98 6.88 3.88
N HIS A 404 -9.72 7.51 4.77
CA HIS A 404 -10.05 8.93 4.70
C HIS A 404 -9.53 9.71 5.92
N PHE A 405 -9.33 11.00 5.74
CA PHE A 405 -9.10 11.98 6.79
C PHE A 405 -10.09 13.13 6.61
N TRP A 406 -10.98 13.31 7.57
CA TRP A 406 -12.05 14.30 7.55
C TRP A 406 -11.80 15.39 8.60
N ILE A 407 -12.22 16.62 8.30
CA ILE A 407 -12.21 17.72 9.26
C ILE A 407 -13.50 18.51 9.19
N ASP A 408 -14.02 18.87 10.35
CA ASP A 408 -15.13 19.81 10.47
C ASP A 408 -14.73 21.19 9.85
N PRO A 409 -15.63 21.85 9.10
CA PRO A 409 -15.34 23.13 8.47
C PRO A 409 -14.93 24.26 9.43
N ASP A 410 -15.55 24.33 10.62
CA ASP A 410 -15.24 25.35 11.63
C ASP A 410 -13.88 25.08 12.28
N ALA A 411 -13.53 23.81 12.50
CA ALA A 411 -12.20 23.42 12.96
C ALA A 411 -11.11 23.79 11.94
N LEU A 412 -11.36 23.54 10.64
CA LEU A 412 -10.44 23.94 9.57
C LEU A 412 -10.28 25.46 9.51
N ALA A 413 -11.38 26.21 9.61
CA ALA A 413 -11.35 27.69 9.62
C ALA A 413 -10.54 28.24 10.80
N GLN A 414 -10.51 27.55 11.93
CA GLN A 414 -9.70 27.87 13.11
C GLN A 414 -8.25 27.35 12.99
N GLY A 415 -7.95 26.49 12.01
CA GLY A 415 -6.66 25.81 11.88
C GLY A 415 -6.42 24.73 12.92
N ASP A 416 -7.49 24.20 13.55
CA ASP A 416 -7.41 23.14 14.56
C ASP A 416 -7.43 21.75 13.92
N PHE A 417 -6.29 21.36 13.35
CA PHE A 417 -6.11 20.03 12.76
C PHE A 417 -6.09 18.88 13.80
N SER A 418 -6.20 19.18 15.10
CA SER A 418 -6.32 18.13 16.12
C SER A 418 -7.69 17.45 16.12
N GLN A 419 -8.70 18.08 15.50
CA GLN A 419 -10.06 17.55 15.33
C GLN A 419 -10.21 16.60 14.14
N VAL A 420 -9.14 16.33 13.39
CA VAL A 420 -9.22 15.41 12.25
C VAL A 420 -9.56 14.00 12.72
N VAL A 421 -10.50 13.38 12.02
CA VAL A 421 -10.88 11.98 12.21
C VAL A 421 -10.51 11.18 10.98
N ALA A 422 -10.21 9.89 11.17
CA ALA A 422 -10.00 8.98 10.05
C ALA A 422 -11.09 7.92 10.01
N THR A 423 -11.46 7.51 8.80
CA THR A 423 -12.30 6.34 8.56
C THR A 423 -11.57 5.36 7.65
N TYR A 424 -11.75 4.07 7.91
CA TYR A 424 -11.28 2.99 7.06
C TYR A 424 -12.45 2.09 6.71
N GLN A 425 -12.64 1.83 5.42
CA GLN A 425 -13.69 0.93 4.94
C GLN A 425 -13.08 -0.09 3.98
N CYS A 426 -13.59 -1.33 4.02
CA CYS A 426 -13.25 -2.42 3.12
C CYS A 426 -14.53 -3.16 2.69
N ASP A 427 -14.50 -3.79 1.51
CA ASP A 427 -15.59 -4.64 0.95
C ASP A 427 -15.71 -6.00 1.68
#